data_AF-A0A090AA74-F1
#
_entry.id   AF-A0A090AA74-F1
#
_cell.length_a   1.000
_cell.length_b   1.000
_cell.length_c   1.000
_cell.angle_alpha   90.00
_cell.angle_beta   90.00
_cell.angle_gamma   90.00
#
_symmetry.space_group_name_H-M   'P 1'
#
loop_
_entity.id
_entity.type
_entity.pdbx_description
1 polymer ?
#
loop_
_entity_poly.entity_id
_entity_poly.type
_entity_poly.pdbx_seq_one_letter_code
_entity_poly.pdbx_strand_id
1 'polypeptide(L)'
;MTTQTNSGQDLRLAALRRFATVFTLFVIAGQMFLGFESSYANVVVALITGYAMDLLLETVDAWAQNKTPRYRGGLRALVDFLLPAHISSLAVSLLLYSNQQMLPIAFASALAIGSKFIFRIKIEGKYRHFLNPSNTGIAITLILFPWVGITPPYQYTENFSGAPDWVILLFFLAFGTFLNARYARRIPLIVGWLVGFVIQALLRSWYEGIPMIAGLEIMTGVAFLLFTFYMIEDPGSTPFKPWYQVIFGLSVAAAYGILMMLHIVFGLFFALFAVCIIRGVYLYFIAYRSGKTATVMQSVPLAGEMTP
;
A
#
# COMPACT_ATOMS: atom_id res chain seq x y z
N MET A 1 20.59 -32.40 -4.24
CA MET A 1 19.44 -31.86 -5.00
C MET A 1 18.54 -31.09 -4.05
N THR A 2 18.74 -29.78 -3.89
CA THR A 2 17.89 -28.90 -3.06
C THR A 2 18.04 -27.45 -3.58
N THR A 3 17.55 -27.18 -4.79
CA THR A 3 17.62 -25.86 -5.44
C THR A 3 16.26 -25.40 -5.95
N GLN A 4 15.18 -25.60 -5.18
CA GLN A 4 13.84 -25.12 -5.56
C GLN A 4 13.14 -24.20 -4.56
N THR A 5 13.76 -23.83 -3.43
CA THR A 5 13.12 -22.96 -2.42
C THR A 5 13.59 -21.49 -2.41
N ASN A 6 14.72 -21.14 -3.05
CA ASN A 6 15.30 -19.78 -2.97
C ASN A 6 14.79 -18.78 -4.04
N SER A 7 14.39 -19.23 -5.23
CA SER A 7 14.11 -18.32 -6.35
C SER A 7 12.99 -17.31 -6.10
N GLY A 8 11.94 -17.70 -5.35
CA GLY A 8 10.80 -16.83 -5.04
C GLY A 8 11.09 -15.77 -3.97
N GLN A 9 11.92 -16.10 -2.97
CA GLN A 9 12.34 -15.13 -1.95
C GLN A 9 13.31 -14.11 -2.54
N ASP A 10 14.25 -14.57 -3.37
CA ASP A 10 15.21 -13.72 -4.07
C ASP A 10 14.48 -12.75 -5.02
N LEU A 11 13.47 -13.23 -5.76
CA LEU A 11 12.66 -12.38 -6.63
C LEU A 11 11.91 -11.30 -5.86
N ARG A 12 11.31 -11.66 -4.71
CA ARG A 12 10.59 -10.70 -3.84
C ARG A 12 11.54 -9.64 -3.28
N LEU A 13 12.70 -10.04 -2.80
CA LEU A 13 13.70 -9.11 -2.26
C LEU A 13 14.22 -8.18 -3.35
N ALA A 14 14.51 -8.72 -4.53
CA ALA A 14 14.95 -7.94 -5.68
C ALA A 14 13.86 -6.95 -6.16
N ALA A 15 12.58 -7.31 -6.03
CA ALA A 15 11.48 -6.38 -6.28
C ALA A 15 11.48 -5.24 -5.25
N LEU A 16 11.50 -5.57 -3.95
CA LEU A 16 11.50 -4.59 -2.86
C LEU A 16 12.64 -3.57 -2.98
N ARG A 17 13.86 -4.03 -3.30
CA ARG A 17 14.99 -3.11 -3.50
C ARG A 17 14.75 -2.13 -4.64
N ARG A 18 14.23 -2.58 -5.78
CA ARG A 18 13.92 -1.71 -6.92
C ARG A 18 12.81 -0.72 -6.60
N PHE A 19 11.74 -1.17 -5.95
CA PHE A 19 10.66 -0.30 -5.50
C PHE A 19 11.17 0.77 -4.54
N ALA A 20 11.96 0.38 -3.54
CA ALA A 20 12.57 1.30 -2.58
C ALA A 20 13.43 2.33 -3.32
N THR A 21 14.39 1.90 -4.15
CA THR A 21 15.27 2.81 -4.89
C THR A 21 14.50 3.80 -5.76
N VAL A 22 13.50 3.33 -6.53
CA VAL A 22 12.72 4.23 -7.38
C VAL A 22 11.89 5.22 -6.57
N PHE A 23 11.28 4.79 -5.47
CA PHE A 23 10.55 5.70 -4.59
C PHE A 23 11.47 6.74 -3.95
N THR A 24 12.63 6.32 -3.46
CA THR A 24 13.62 7.25 -2.89
C THR A 24 14.05 8.28 -3.93
N LEU A 25 14.44 7.83 -5.12
CA LEU A 25 14.87 8.71 -6.20
C LEU A 25 13.75 9.64 -6.65
N PHE A 26 12.51 9.15 -6.73
CA PHE A 26 11.37 9.97 -7.11
C PHE A 26 11.04 11.03 -6.05
N VAL A 27 11.09 10.68 -4.77
CA VAL A 27 10.87 11.66 -3.69
C VAL A 27 11.97 12.72 -3.71
N ILE A 28 13.24 12.33 -3.88
CA ILE A 28 14.35 13.28 -4.01
C ILE A 28 14.16 14.17 -5.24
N ALA A 29 13.84 13.58 -6.40
CA ALA A 29 13.61 14.33 -7.63
C ALA A 29 12.39 15.26 -7.51
N GLY A 30 11.34 14.84 -6.81
CA GLY A 30 10.16 15.65 -6.56
C GLY A 30 10.45 16.89 -5.72
N GLN A 31 11.23 16.68 -4.67
CA GLN A 31 11.67 17.69 -3.72
C GLN A 31 12.71 18.67 -4.31
N MET A 32 13.48 18.25 -5.32
CA MET A 32 14.51 19.08 -5.95
C MET A 32 14.08 19.72 -7.27
N PHE A 33 13.24 19.03 -8.06
CA PHE A 33 12.96 19.39 -9.45
C PHE A 33 11.47 19.51 -9.78
N LEU A 34 10.59 18.61 -9.30
CA LEU A 34 9.18 18.61 -9.72
C LEU A 34 8.34 19.74 -9.11
N GLY A 35 8.78 20.27 -7.96
CA GLY A 35 8.08 21.36 -7.26
C GLY A 35 7.23 20.87 -6.08
N PHE A 36 7.73 19.88 -5.33
CA PHE A 36 7.01 19.41 -4.14
C PHE A 36 6.89 20.51 -3.09
N GLU A 37 5.66 20.93 -2.78
CA GLU A 37 5.38 21.92 -1.74
C GLU A 37 5.62 21.40 -0.32
N SER A 38 5.59 20.08 -0.15
CA SER A 38 5.73 19.43 1.15
C SER A 38 7.16 19.58 1.69
N SER A 39 7.30 20.00 2.95
CA SER A 39 8.61 20.11 3.61
C SER A 39 9.39 18.79 3.57
N TYR A 40 10.71 18.88 3.36
CA TYR A 40 11.64 17.75 3.48
C TYR A 40 11.51 17.03 4.84
N ALA A 41 11.11 17.76 5.88
CA ALA A 41 10.89 17.19 7.21
C ALA A 41 9.77 16.12 7.22
N ASN A 42 8.75 16.24 6.37
CA ASN A 42 7.68 15.23 6.28
C ASN A 42 8.23 13.87 5.85
N VAL A 43 9.15 13.86 4.88
CA VAL A 43 9.81 12.63 4.41
C VAL A 43 10.65 12.02 5.54
N VAL A 44 11.46 12.83 6.22
CA VAL A 44 12.33 12.37 7.30
C VAL A 44 11.52 11.82 8.48
N VAL A 45 10.47 12.53 8.90
CA VAL A 45 9.57 12.11 9.98
C VAL A 45 8.88 10.80 9.60
N ALA A 46 8.32 10.69 8.39
CA ALA A 46 7.69 9.47 7.92
C ALA A 46 8.65 8.27 8.02
N LEU A 47 9.88 8.43 7.53
CA LEU A 47 10.90 7.38 7.54
C LEU A 47 11.32 6.99 8.95
N ILE A 48 11.65 7.96 9.81
CA ILE A 48 12.07 7.71 11.20
C ILE A 48 10.97 6.98 11.95
N THR A 49 9.73 7.48 11.88
CA THR A 49 8.60 6.88 12.57
C THR A 49 8.30 5.48 12.05
N GLY A 50 8.31 5.28 10.72
CA GLY A 50 8.05 3.98 10.12
C GLY A 50 9.11 2.94 10.48
N TYR A 51 10.40 3.32 10.44
CA TYR A 51 11.49 2.44 10.86
C TYR A 51 11.45 2.11 12.35
N ALA A 52 11.22 3.12 13.19
CA ALA A 52 11.11 2.92 14.63
C ALA A 52 9.96 1.95 14.95
N MET A 53 8.80 2.13 14.30
CA MET A 53 7.66 1.25 14.47
C MET A 53 7.94 -0.18 13.98
N ASP A 54 8.62 -0.34 12.84
CA ASP A 54 8.91 -1.67 12.30
C ASP A 54 9.89 -2.45 13.17
N LEU A 55 10.94 -1.77 13.64
CA LEU A 55 11.91 -2.33 14.57
C LEU A 55 11.23 -2.70 15.89
N LEU A 56 10.44 -1.80 16.48
CA LEU A 56 9.74 -2.04 17.74
C LEU A 56 8.81 -3.25 17.63
N LEU A 57 7.96 -3.31 16.62
CA LEU A 57 6.99 -4.38 16.46
C LEU A 57 7.65 -5.73 16.16
N GLU A 58 8.72 -5.77 15.37
CA GLU A 58 9.48 -6.99 15.15
C GLU A 58 10.23 -7.43 16.42
N THR A 59 10.78 -6.50 17.22
CA THR A 59 11.37 -6.85 18.52
C THR A 59 10.33 -7.47 19.44
N VAL A 60 9.14 -6.89 19.52
CA VAL A 60 8.05 -7.41 20.36
C VAL A 60 7.54 -8.76 19.86
N ASP A 61 7.31 -8.93 18.55
CA ASP A 61 6.86 -10.20 17.96
C ASP A 61 7.92 -11.31 18.11
N ALA A 62 9.21 -10.98 17.95
CA ALA A 62 10.31 -11.90 18.14
C ALA A 62 10.47 -12.30 19.62
N TRP A 63 10.39 -11.33 20.54
CA TRP A 63 10.40 -11.59 21.98
C TRP A 63 9.25 -12.48 22.42
N ALA A 64 8.01 -12.17 22.00
CA ALA A 64 6.83 -12.95 22.32
C ALA A 64 6.89 -14.39 21.77
N GLN A 65 7.62 -14.61 20.66
CA GLN A 65 7.77 -15.94 20.04
C GLN A 65 9.08 -16.65 20.43
N ASN A 66 9.89 -16.10 21.34
CA ASN A 66 11.23 -16.59 21.68
C ASN A 66 12.11 -16.84 20.44
N LYS A 67 12.05 -15.93 19.46
CA LYS A 67 12.84 -15.96 18.22
C LYS A 67 13.83 -14.81 18.19
N THR A 68 14.87 -14.96 17.38
CA THR A 68 15.77 -13.85 17.07
C THR A 68 15.08 -12.88 16.09
N PRO A 69 15.09 -11.56 16.34
CA PRO A 69 14.55 -10.59 15.41
C PRO A 69 15.24 -10.67 14.04
N ARG A 70 14.47 -10.56 12.96
CA ARG A 70 14.99 -10.71 11.58
C ARG A 70 16.11 -9.73 11.22
N TYR A 71 16.12 -8.55 11.83
CA TYR A 71 17.13 -7.52 11.58
C TYR A 71 18.49 -7.78 12.25
N ARG A 72 18.62 -8.76 13.18
CA ARG A 72 19.87 -9.02 13.92
C ARG A 72 20.94 -9.80 13.14
N GLY A 73 20.71 -10.10 11.86
CA GLY A 73 21.66 -10.84 10.99
C GLY A 73 22.77 -9.99 10.34
N GLY A 74 23.06 -8.79 10.87
CA GLY A 74 24.04 -7.84 10.31
C GLY A 74 23.42 -6.71 9.47
N LEU A 75 24.27 -5.79 8.97
CA LEU A 75 23.82 -4.58 8.26
C LEU A 75 22.94 -4.87 7.05
N ARG A 76 23.29 -5.88 6.25
CA ARG A 76 22.51 -6.27 5.08
C ARG A 76 21.12 -6.80 5.46
N ALA A 77 21.03 -7.60 6.52
CA ALA A 77 19.76 -8.10 7.02
C ALA A 77 18.87 -6.98 7.57
N LEU A 78 19.47 -6.00 8.25
CA LEU A 78 18.78 -4.80 8.73
C LEU A 78 18.20 -3.98 7.55
N VAL A 79 19.01 -3.69 6.53
CA VAL A 79 18.55 -2.94 5.35
C VAL A 79 17.44 -3.69 4.63
N ASP A 80 17.64 -4.98 4.34
CA ASP A 80 16.65 -5.81 3.64
C ASP A 80 15.34 -5.93 4.45
N PHE A 81 15.41 -5.95 5.78
CA PHE A 81 14.26 -5.94 6.67
C PHE A 81 13.47 -4.61 6.59
N LEU A 82 14.17 -3.47 6.52
CA LEU A 82 13.54 -2.15 6.53
C LEU A 82 12.92 -1.73 5.18
N LEU A 83 13.20 -2.44 4.07
CA LEU A 83 12.70 -2.09 2.73
C LEU A 83 11.17 -1.90 2.67
N PRO A 84 10.32 -2.79 3.21
CA PRO A 84 8.87 -2.60 3.15
C PRO A 84 8.40 -1.39 3.96
N ALA A 85 9.02 -1.12 5.11
CA ALA A 85 8.72 0.07 5.91
C ALA A 85 9.18 1.35 5.22
N HIS A 86 10.33 1.32 4.55
CA HIS A 86 10.82 2.42 3.74
C HIS A 86 9.81 2.82 2.66
N ILE A 87 9.38 1.85 1.85
CA ILE A 87 8.41 2.07 0.77
C ILE A 87 7.09 2.61 1.33
N SER A 88 6.57 2.02 2.40
CA SER A 88 5.29 2.43 2.99
C SER A 88 5.37 3.86 3.56
N SER A 89 6.46 4.19 4.22
CA SER A 89 6.69 5.52 4.80
C SER A 89 6.88 6.59 3.73
N LEU A 90 7.64 6.29 2.67
CA LEU A 90 7.77 7.17 1.52
C LEU A 90 6.42 7.38 0.83
N ALA A 91 5.63 6.33 0.63
CA ALA A 91 4.30 6.43 0.05
C ALA A 91 3.37 7.33 0.88
N VAL A 92 3.42 7.23 2.21
CA VAL A 92 2.69 8.16 3.11
C VAL A 92 3.15 9.60 2.88
N SER A 93 4.45 9.87 2.90
CA SER A 93 4.98 11.23 2.70
C SER A 93 4.71 11.80 1.30
N LEU A 94 4.54 10.92 0.31
CA LEU A 94 4.34 11.29 -1.09
C LEU A 94 2.88 11.63 -1.39
N LEU A 95 1.94 11.00 -0.69
CA LEU A 95 0.51 11.02 -1.03
C LEU A 95 -0.35 11.77 0.00
N LEU A 96 0.18 12.04 1.19
CA LEU A 96 -0.53 12.76 2.25
C LEU A 96 0.00 14.18 2.38
N TYR A 97 -0.89 15.16 2.37
CA TYR A 97 -0.57 16.57 2.51
C TYR A 97 -1.12 17.11 3.84
N SER A 98 -0.21 17.44 4.75
CA SER A 98 -0.53 17.91 6.12
C SER A 98 -0.04 19.34 6.39
N ASN A 99 0.30 20.07 5.32
CA ASN A 99 0.87 21.42 5.39
C ASN A 99 2.12 21.44 6.32
N GLN A 100 2.11 22.25 7.39
CA GLN A 100 3.22 22.38 8.35
C GLN A 100 3.19 21.35 9.49
N GLN A 101 2.12 20.56 9.62
CA GLN A 101 1.95 19.66 10.76
C GLN A 101 2.60 18.31 10.48
N MET A 102 3.62 17.95 11.25
CA MET A 102 4.33 16.67 11.09
C MET A 102 3.62 15.49 11.77
N LEU A 103 2.75 15.78 12.75
CA LEU A 103 2.07 14.74 13.54
C LEU A 103 1.20 13.82 12.68
N PRO A 104 0.36 14.30 11.73
CA PRO A 104 -0.41 13.42 10.86
C PRO A 104 0.46 12.48 10.01
N ILE A 105 1.63 12.95 9.54
CA ILE A 105 2.57 12.12 8.78
C ILE A 105 3.18 11.02 9.66
N ALA A 106 3.62 11.38 10.87
CA ALA A 106 4.14 10.42 11.83
C ALA A 106 3.07 9.37 12.18
N PHE A 107 1.85 9.81 12.47
CA PHE A 107 0.71 8.95 12.76
C PHE A 107 0.40 8.00 11.60
N ALA A 108 0.28 8.53 10.38
CA ALA A 108 0.00 7.74 9.19
C ALA A 108 1.09 6.68 8.94
N SER A 109 2.37 7.05 9.12
CA SER A 109 3.50 6.11 8.98
C SER A 109 3.48 5.02 10.05
N ALA A 110 3.31 5.40 11.33
CA ALA A 110 3.21 4.44 12.43
C ALA A 110 2.04 3.47 12.23
N LEU A 111 0.88 3.98 11.82
CA LEU A 111 -0.32 3.19 11.59
C LEU A 111 -0.18 2.29 10.37
N ALA A 112 0.46 2.77 9.29
CA ALA A 112 0.76 1.96 8.13
C ALA A 112 1.58 0.73 8.53
N ILE A 113 2.68 0.94 9.26
CA ILE A 113 3.52 -0.17 9.73
C ILE A 113 2.79 -1.03 10.76
N GLY A 114 2.09 -0.43 11.72
CA GLY A 114 1.31 -1.15 12.73
C GLY A 114 0.24 -2.07 12.14
N SER A 115 -0.46 -1.60 11.10
CA SER A 115 -1.54 -2.34 10.44
C SER A 115 -1.08 -3.69 9.89
N LYS A 116 0.18 -3.80 9.41
CA LYS A 116 0.71 -5.03 8.84
C LYS A 116 0.97 -6.11 9.90
N PHE A 117 1.22 -5.72 11.15
CA PHE A 117 1.43 -6.63 12.28
C PHE A 117 0.11 -7.00 12.96
N ILE A 118 -0.82 -6.05 13.06
CA ILE A 118 -2.11 -6.23 13.75
C ILE A 118 -3.09 -7.00 12.84
N PHE A 119 -3.29 -6.56 11.61
CA PHE A 119 -4.32 -7.08 10.71
C PHE A 119 -3.79 -8.18 9.80
N ARG A 120 -3.44 -9.33 10.40
CA ARG A 120 -2.89 -10.51 9.72
C ARG A 120 -3.81 -11.72 9.81
N ILE A 121 -3.94 -12.46 8.70
CA ILE A 121 -4.70 -13.72 8.62
C ILE A 121 -3.76 -14.84 8.15
N LYS A 122 -3.94 -16.04 8.69
CA LYS A 122 -3.16 -17.22 8.28
C LYS A 122 -3.71 -17.79 6.97
N ILE A 123 -2.98 -17.58 5.89
CA ILE A 123 -3.30 -18.11 4.56
C ILE A 123 -2.21 -19.13 4.20
N GLU A 124 -2.60 -20.38 3.95
CA GLU A 124 -1.68 -21.48 3.59
C GLU A 124 -0.53 -21.65 4.60
N GLY A 125 -0.84 -21.56 5.90
CA GLY A 125 0.15 -21.72 6.97
C GLY A 125 0.99 -20.49 7.30
N LYS A 126 0.93 -19.42 6.49
CA LYS A 126 1.70 -18.18 6.71
C LYS A 126 0.78 -17.02 7.07
N TYR A 127 1.16 -16.24 8.08
CA TYR A 127 0.49 -14.97 8.36
C TYR A 127 0.77 -13.96 7.26
N ARG A 128 -0.28 -13.35 6.74
CA ARG A 128 -0.20 -12.28 5.74
C ARG A 128 -1.14 -11.16 6.15
N HIS A 129 -0.69 -9.93 6.00
CA HIS A 129 -1.56 -8.77 6.13
C HIS A 129 -2.58 -8.77 4.99
N PHE A 130 -3.81 -8.33 5.25
CA PHE A 130 -4.84 -8.21 4.22
C PHE A 130 -5.16 -6.76 3.84
N LEU A 131 -4.75 -5.80 4.66
CA LEU A 131 -4.86 -4.37 4.39
C LEU A 131 -3.58 -3.86 3.73
N ASN A 132 -3.70 -3.00 2.71
CA ASN A 132 -2.52 -2.29 2.20
C ASN A 132 -1.99 -1.36 3.30
N PRO A 133 -0.72 -1.50 3.74
CA PRO A 133 -0.16 -0.75 4.87
C PRO A 133 -0.24 0.77 4.69
N SER A 134 0.36 1.32 3.62
CA SER A 134 0.39 2.77 3.39
C SER A 134 -1.00 3.35 3.17
N ASN A 135 -1.86 2.65 2.42
CA ASN A 135 -3.25 3.06 2.20
C ASN A 135 -4.05 3.08 3.50
N THR A 136 -3.80 2.14 4.42
CA THR A 136 -4.47 2.12 5.75
C THR A 136 -4.05 3.33 6.59
N GLY A 137 -2.75 3.64 6.61
CA GLY A 137 -2.24 4.85 7.24
C GLY A 137 -2.90 6.11 6.69
N ILE A 138 -2.95 6.25 5.37
CA ILE A 138 -3.55 7.41 4.69
C ILE A 138 -5.06 7.48 4.97
N ALA A 139 -5.82 6.42 4.71
CA ALA A 139 -7.28 6.41 4.85
C ALA A 139 -7.72 6.73 6.28
N ILE A 140 -7.11 6.12 7.30
CA ILE A 140 -7.48 6.41 8.69
C ILE A 140 -7.07 7.83 9.07
N THR A 141 -5.95 8.33 8.57
CA THR A 141 -5.55 9.72 8.82
C THR A 141 -6.53 10.72 8.22
N LEU A 142 -7.00 10.49 7.00
CA LEU A 142 -8.02 11.33 6.35
C LEU A 142 -9.37 11.32 7.09
N ILE A 143 -9.68 10.23 7.80
CA ILE A 143 -10.89 10.13 8.63
C ILE A 143 -10.72 10.88 9.96
N LEU A 144 -9.57 10.71 10.63
CA LEU A 144 -9.35 11.26 11.98
C LEU A 144 -8.89 12.73 11.97
N PHE A 145 -8.23 13.16 10.90
CA PHE A 145 -7.69 14.49 10.74
C PHE A 145 -8.31 15.15 9.50
N PRO A 146 -9.56 15.67 9.59
CA PRO A 146 -10.30 16.17 8.44
C PRO A 146 -9.68 17.41 7.77
N TRP A 147 -8.71 18.05 8.40
CA TRP A 147 -7.91 19.15 7.82
C TRP A 147 -6.71 18.68 7.00
N VAL A 148 -6.42 17.38 7.01
CA VAL A 148 -5.36 16.76 6.20
C VAL A 148 -5.95 16.36 4.86
N GLY A 149 -5.21 16.67 3.79
CA GLY A 149 -5.57 16.32 2.42
C GLY A 149 -4.66 15.27 1.82
N ILE A 150 -4.92 14.95 0.56
CA ILE A 150 -3.98 14.23 -0.28
C ILE A 150 -3.09 15.23 -1.02
N THR A 151 -1.89 14.79 -1.38
CA THR A 151 -0.98 15.57 -2.21
C THR A 151 -1.67 16.02 -3.50
N PRO A 152 -1.69 17.32 -3.82
CA PRO A 152 -2.34 17.82 -5.02
C PRO A 152 -1.72 17.22 -6.30
N PRO A 153 -2.52 16.84 -7.31
CA PRO A 153 -1.98 16.23 -8.53
C PRO A 153 -0.97 17.09 -9.30
N TYR A 154 -1.09 18.42 -9.25
CA TYR A 154 -0.17 19.34 -9.94
C TYR A 154 1.25 19.28 -9.37
N GLN A 155 1.41 18.94 -8.09
CA GLN A 155 2.69 18.95 -7.38
C GLN A 155 3.73 18.03 -8.05
N TYR A 156 3.29 17.01 -8.79
CA TYR A 156 4.19 16.07 -9.48
C TYR A 156 4.80 16.61 -10.77
N THR A 157 4.32 17.75 -11.28
CA THR A 157 4.79 18.36 -12.52
C THR A 157 4.82 19.89 -12.47
N GLU A 158 4.71 20.51 -11.29
CA GLU A 158 4.55 21.98 -11.12
C GLU A 158 5.62 22.80 -11.85
N ASN A 159 6.88 22.38 -11.74
CA ASN A 159 8.01 23.08 -12.39
C ASN A 159 8.20 22.73 -13.87
N PHE A 160 7.39 21.81 -14.40
CA PHE A 160 7.46 21.34 -15.78
C PHE A 160 6.18 21.76 -16.53
N SER A 161 6.32 21.99 -17.82
CA SER A 161 5.16 22.19 -18.70
C SER A 161 5.46 21.65 -20.09
N GLY A 162 4.45 21.03 -20.70
CA GLY A 162 4.51 20.57 -22.09
C GLY A 162 5.09 19.16 -22.22
N ALA A 163 6.11 18.99 -23.07
CA ALA A 163 6.66 17.66 -23.36
C ALA A 163 7.22 16.89 -22.14
N PRO A 164 7.89 17.53 -21.15
CA PRO A 164 8.42 16.84 -19.98
C PRO A 164 7.35 16.18 -19.09
N ASP A 165 6.15 16.75 -19.00
CA ASP A 165 5.05 16.21 -18.18
C ASP A 165 4.65 14.81 -18.67
N TRP A 166 4.54 14.68 -20.00
CA TRP A 166 4.26 13.42 -20.65
C TRP A 166 5.39 12.40 -20.47
N VAL A 167 6.64 12.83 -20.42
CA VAL A 167 7.79 11.93 -20.17
C VAL A 167 7.69 11.31 -18.79
N ILE A 168 7.35 12.09 -17.75
CA ILE A 168 7.18 11.57 -16.39
C ILE A 168 6.03 10.55 -16.33
N LEU A 169 4.89 10.88 -16.94
CA LEU A 169 3.74 9.97 -17.02
C LEU A 169 4.07 8.66 -17.73
N LEU A 170 4.70 8.75 -18.91
CA LEU A 170 5.11 7.58 -19.68
C LEU A 170 6.16 6.75 -18.95
N PHE A 171 7.09 7.39 -18.24
CA PHE A 171 8.06 6.70 -17.40
C PHE A 171 7.37 5.87 -16.32
N PHE A 172 6.44 6.45 -15.56
CA PHE A 172 5.71 5.72 -14.52
C PHE A 172 4.83 4.61 -15.11
N LEU A 173 4.17 4.86 -16.23
CA LEU A 173 3.36 3.87 -16.92
C LEU A 173 4.22 2.68 -17.37
N ALA A 174 5.32 2.93 -18.08
CA ALA A 174 6.20 1.88 -18.60
C ALA A 174 6.91 1.12 -17.47
N PHE A 175 7.49 1.85 -16.51
CA PHE A 175 8.23 1.26 -15.40
C PHE A 175 7.31 0.51 -14.44
N GLY A 176 6.16 1.09 -14.08
CA GLY A 176 5.14 0.46 -13.25
C GLY A 176 4.59 -0.82 -13.90
N THR A 177 4.30 -0.78 -15.21
CA THR A 177 3.88 -1.96 -15.98
C THR A 177 4.98 -3.02 -16.00
N PHE A 178 6.24 -2.64 -16.26
CA PHE A 178 7.38 -3.55 -16.28
C PHE A 178 7.57 -4.26 -14.93
N LEU A 179 7.58 -3.51 -13.82
CA LEU A 179 7.74 -4.09 -12.49
C LEU A 179 6.61 -5.07 -12.16
N ASN A 180 5.38 -4.71 -12.52
CA ASN A 180 4.21 -5.54 -12.26
C ASN A 180 4.12 -6.78 -13.16
N ALA A 181 4.57 -6.68 -14.42
CA ALA A 181 4.64 -7.82 -15.32
C ALA A 181 5.72 -8.81 -14.88
N ARG A 182 6.90 -8.32 -14.48
CA ARG A 182 8.06 -9.17 -14.20
C ARG A 182 8.10 -9.71 -12.78
N TYR A 183 7.81 -8.88 -11.78
CA TYR A 183 8.05 -9.20 -10.37
C TYR A 183 6.76 -9.44 -9.60
N ALA A 184 5.80 -8.50 -9.63
CA ALA A 184 4.59 -8.60 -8.82
C ALA A 184 3.56 -9.60 -9.39
N ARG A 185 3.53 -9.77 -10.72
CA ARG A 185 2.57 -10.59 -11.47
C ARG A 185 1.11 -10.19 -11.20
N ARG A 186 0.86 -8.88 -11.22
CA ARG A 186 -0.43 -8.26 -10.90
C ARG A 186 -1.12 -7.55 -12.06
N ILE A 187 -0.64 -7.75 -13.30
CA ILE A 187 -1.25 -7.16 -14.50
C ILE A 187 -2.75 -7.44 -14.62
N PRO A 188 -3.29 -8.65 -14.34
CA PRO A 188 -4.73 -8.89 -14.38
C PRO A 188 -5.51 -7.99 -13.41
N LEU A 189 -4.96 -7.71 -12.23
CA LEU A 189 -5.55 -6.79 -11.25
C LEU A 189 -5.62 -5.37 -11.81
N ILE A 190 -4.49 -4.90 -12.34
CA ILE A 190 -4.35 -3.55 -12.89
C ILE A 190 -5.32 -3.35 -14.06
N VAL A 191 -5.41 -4.32 -14.97
CA VAL A 191 -6.36 -4.28 -16.08
C VAL A 191 -7.80 -4.25 -15.57
N GLY A 192 -8.16 -5.11 -14.61
CA GLY A 192 -9.50 -5.10 -14.01
C GLY A 192 -9.85 -3.77 -13.35
N TRP A 193 -8.90 -3.17 -12.65
CA TRP A 193 -9.03 -1.84 -12.07
C TRP A 193 -9.23 -0.75 -13.12
N LEU A 194 -8.38 -0.67 -14.14
CA LEU A 194 -8.47 0.36 -15.18
C LEU A 194 -9.74 0.25 -16.00
N VAL A 195 -10.12 -0.98 -16.39
CA VAL A 195 -11.37 -1.24 -17.13
C VAL A 195 -12.57 -0.89 -16.25
N GLY A 196 -12.57 -1.32 -14.99
CA GLY A 196 -13.62 -0.96 -14.04
C GLY A 196 -13.72 0.55 -13.83
N PHE A 197 -12.57 1.24 -13.77
CA PHE A 197 -12.51 2.69 -13.59
C PHE A 197 -13.13 3.44 -14.77
N VAL A 198 -12.86 3.00 -16.00
CA VAL A 198 -13.51 3.56 -17.19
C VAL A 198 -15.01 3.28 -17.18
N ILE A 199 -15.43 2.04 -16.86
CA ILE A 199 -16.85 1.67 -16.80
C ILE A 199 -17.59 2.52 -15.76
N GLN A 200 -17.07 2.68 -14.54
CA GLN A 200 -17.75 3.49 -13.51
C GLN A 200 -17.83 4.96 -13.92
N ALA A 201 -16.81 5.50 -14.62
CA ALA A 201 -16.83 6.88 -15.10
C ALA A 201 -17.90 7.08 -16.20
N LEU A 202 -18.04 6.10 -17.10
CA LEU A 202 -19.09 6.08 -18.12
C LEU A 202 -20.49 6.03 -17.49
N LEU A 203 -20.69 5.14 -16.51
CA LEU A 203 -21.96 5.01 -15.80
C LEU A 203 -22.33 6.29 -15.04
N ARG A 204 -21.36 6.91 -14.36
CA ARG A 204 -21.56 8.21 -13.69
C ARG A 204 -21.84 9.34 -14.67
N SER A 205 -21.13 9.40 -15.79
CA SER A 205 -21.38 10.40 -16.83
C SER A 205 -22.80 10.28 -17.40
N TRP A 206 -23.27 9.05 -17.64
CA TRP A 206 -24.62 8.78 -18.10
C TRP A 206 -25.69 9.11 -17.05
N TYR A 207 -25.45 8.80 -15.77
CA TYR A 207 -26.42 8.99 -14.69
C TYR A 207 -26.48 10.43 -14.16
N GLU A 208 -25.32 11.05 -13.88
CA GLU A 208 -25.21 12.39 -13.29
C GLU A 208 -25.18 13.51 -14.35
N GLY A 209 -25.06 13.16 -15.64
CA GLY A 209 -24.95 14.13 -16.74
C GLY A 209 -23.62 14.88 -16.79
N ILE A 210 -22.61 14.45 -16.01
CA ILE A 210 -21.28 15.07 -15.95
C ILE A 210 -20.45 14.66 -17.18
N PRO A 211 -19.64 15.55 -17.77
CA PRO A 211 -18.76 15.20 -18.89
C PRO A 211 -17.85 14.01 -18.57
N MET A 212 -17.85 13.01 -19.46
CA MET A 212 -17.03 11.79 -19.31
C MET A 212 -15.54 12.11 -19.08
N ILE A 213 -15.03 13.13 -19.78
CA ILE A 213 -13.63 13.56 -19.67
C ILE A 213 -13.30 13.96 -18.23
N ALA A 214 -14.20 14.66 -17.53
CA ALA A 214 -13.99 15.06 -16.14
C ALA A 214 -13.88 13.83 -15.21
N GLY A 215 -14.62 12.74 -15.50
CA GLY A 215 -14.52 11.49 -14.75
C GLY A 215 -13.23 10.71 -14.99
N LEU A 216 -12.61 10.89 -16.16
CA LEU A 216 -11.39 10.20 -16.57
C LEU A 216 -10.11 11.03 -16.35
N GLU A 217 -10.25 12.33 -16.10
CA GLU A 217 -9.13 13.26 -15.94
C GLU A 217 -8.14 12.79 -14.86
N ILE A 218 -8.63 12.22 -13.76
CA ILE A 218 -7.75 11.71 -12.70
C ILE A 218 -6.77 10.63 -13.19
N MET A 219 -7.09 9.91 -14.27
CA MET A 219 -6.23 8.86 -14.83
C MET A 219 -4.94 9.41 -15.44
N THR A 220 -4.90 10.70 -15.79
CA THR A 220 -3.71 11.36 -16.33
C THR A 220 -2.77 11.86 -15.24
N GLY A 221 -3.17 11.79 -13.97
CA GLY A 221 -2.37 12.25 -12.84
C GLY A 221 -1.34 11.22 -12.36
N VAL A 222 -0.16 11.70 -11.96
CA VAL A 222 0.90 10.84 -11.38
C VAL A 222 0.41 10.13 -10.11
N ALA A 223 -0.41 10.78 -9.27
CA ALA A 223 -1.02 10.14 -8.09
C ALA A 223 -1.85 8.90 -8.44
N PHE A 224 -2.58 8.93 -9.56
CA PHE A 224 -3.36 7.79 -10.02
C PHE A 224 -2.47 6.65 -10.51
N LEU A 225 -1.37 6.97 -11.21
CA LEU A 225 -0.37 5.97 -11.60
C LEU A 225 0.32 5.36 -10.38
N LEU A 226 0.66 6.18 -9.38
CA LEU A 226 1.25 5.71 -8.12
C LEU A 226 0.29 4.76 -7.40
N PHE A 227 -0.99 5.11 -7.32
CA PHE A 227 -2.01 4.24 -6.76
C PHE A 227 -2.15 2.93 -7.56
N THR A 228 -2.15 3.01 -8.88
CA THR A 228 -2.39 1.89 -9.80
C THR A 228 -1.23 0.89 -9.88
N PHE A 229 0.01 1.36 -9.77
CA PHE A 229 1.20 0.54 -9.97
C PHE A 229 1.99 0.23 -8.70
N TYR A 230 1.64 0.86 -7.56
CA TYR A 230 2.34 0.68 -6.29
C TYR A 230 1.44 0.46 -5.06
N MET A 231 0.12 0.69 -5.14
CA MET A 231 -0.78 0.53 -3.99
C MET A 231 -1.80 -0.58 -4.22
N ILE A 232 -2.60 -0.48 -5.28
CA ILE A 232 -3.72 -1.38 -5.49
C ILE A 232 -3.27 -2.83 -5.65
N GLU A 233 -2.04 -3.03 -6.11
CA GLU A 233 -1.46 -4.32 -6.44
C GLU A 233 -0.54 -4.91 -5.36
N ASP A 234 -0.55 -4.34 -4.14
CA ASP A 234 0.20 -4.86 -3.00
C ASP A 234 -0.02 -6.39 -2.85
N PRO A 235 1.04 -7.22 -2.99
CA PRO A 235 0.87 -8.66 -3.01
C PRO A 235 0.32 -9.27 -1.73
N GLY A 236 0.43 -8.57 -0.59
CA GLY A 236 -0.13 -9.06 0.68
C GLY A 236 -1.64 -8.92 0.75
N SER A 237 -2.17 -7.78 0.32
CA SER A 237 -3.60 -7.44 0.39
C SER A 237 -4.46 -8.01 -0.75
N THR A 238 -3.85 -8.52 -1.82
CA THR A 238 -4.55 -8.92 -3.05
C THR A 238 -4.60 -10.44 -3.30
N PRO A 239 -5.61 -10.95 -4.04
CA PRO A 239 -5.71 -12.38 -4.39
C PRO A 239 -4.60 -12.86 -5.33
N PHE A 240 -4.25 -14.15 -5.32
CA PHE A 240 -3.20 -14.70 -6.21
C PHE A 240 -3.70 -15.09 -7.60
N LYS A 241 -4.86 -15.75 -7.72
CA LYS A 241 -5.34 -16.25 -9.03
C LYS A 241 -5.73 -15.09 -9.96
N PRO A 242 -5.40 -15.13 -11.27
CA PRO A 242 -5.64 -14.03 -12.20
C PRO A 242 -7.09 -13.54 -12.26
N TRP A 243 -8.09 -14.44 -12.25
CA TRP A 243 -9.48 -14.01 -12.31
C TRP A 243 -9.95 -13.31 -11.03
N TYR A 244 -9.49 -13.78 -9.86
CA TYR A 244 -9.76 -13.10 -8.59
C TYR A 244 -9.08 -11.74 -8.50
N GLN A 245 -7.93 -11.58 -9.15
CA GLN A 245 -7.26 -10.29 -9.29
C GLN A 245 -8.11 -9.30 -10.10
N VAL A 246 -8.67 -9.73 -11.24
CA VAL A 246 -9.57 -8.92 -12.06
C VAL A 246 -10.80 -8.48 -11.25
N ILE A 247 -11.43 -9.42 -10.54
CA ILE A 247 -12.60 -9.08 -9.70
C ILE A 247 -12.23 -8.13 -8.58
N PHE A 248 -11.07 -8.29 -7.95
CA PHE A 248 -10.60 -7.36 -6.94
C PHE A 248 -10.46 -5.95 -7.52
N GLY A 249 -9.79 -5.80 -8.67
CA GLY A 249 -9.66 -4.51 -9.36
C GLY A 249 -11.03 -3.89 -9.72
N LEU A 250 -11.94 -4.68 -10.28
CA LEU A 250 -13.31 -4.24 -10.58
C LEU A 250 -14.07 -3.82 -9.32
N SER A 251 -13.88 -4.52 -8.20
CA SER A 251 -14.52 -4.21 -6.92
C SER A 251 -14.04 -2.88 -6.35
N VAL A 252 -12.73 -2.60 -6.45
CA VAL A 252 -12.18 -1.29 -6.04
C VAL A 252 -12.73 -0.18 -6.93
N ALA A 253 -12.85 -0.39 -8.24
CA ALA A 253 -13.43 0.59 -9.14
C ALA A 253 -14.93 0.84 -8.88
N ALA A 254 -15.69 -0.22 -8.59
CA ALA A 254 -17.09 -0.10 -8.21
C ALA A 254 -17.25 0.67 -6.88
N ALA A 255 -16.43 0.35 -5.87
CA ALA A 255 -16.43 1.07 -4.61
C ALA A 255 -16.06 2.55 -4.80
N TYR A 256 -15.08 2.85 -5.64
CA TYR A 256 -14.73 4.23 -6.01
C TYR A 256 -15.92 4.96 -6.64
N GLY A 257 -16.59 4.35 -7.63
CA GLY A 257 -17.75 4.95 -8.28
C GLY A 257 -18.90 5.23 -7.31
N ILE A 258 -19.16 4.31 -6.37
CA ILE A 258 -20.16 4.51 -5.31
C ILE A 258 -19.78 5.68 -4.40
N LEU A 259 -18.53 5.74 -3.93
CA LEU A 259 -18.06 6.85 -3.09
C LEU A 259 -18.18 8.20 -3.80
N MET A 260 -17.89 8.24 -5.10
CA MET A 260 -18.03 9.45 -5.89
C MET A 260 -19.50 9.87 -6.08
N MET A 261 -20.42 8.92 -6.28
CA MET A 261 -21.87 9.20 -6.31
C MET A 261 -22.38 9.72 -4.95
N LEU A 262 -21.75 9.30 -3.85
CA LEU A 262 -22.05 9.81 -2.51
C LEU A 262 -21.32 11.13 -2.19
N HIS A 263 -20.61 11.71 -3.17
CA HIS A 263 -19.81 12.93 -3.02
C HIS A 263 -18.73 12.84 -1.92
N ILE A 264 -18.20 11.64 -1.67
CA ILE A 264 -17.13 11.42 -0.71
C ILE A 264 -15.78 11.67 -1.39
N VAL A 265 -15.01 12.62 -0.84
CA VAL A 265 -13.64 12.93 -1.28
C VAL A 265 -12.66 11.82 -0.93
N PHE A 266 -11.48 11.83 -1.57
CA PHE A 266 -10.41 10.83 -1.38
C PHE A 266 -10.83 9.39 -1.75
N GLY A 267 -11.77 9.27 -2.70
CA GLY A 267 -12.42 8.01 -3.06
C GLY A 267 -11.46 6.86 -3.39
N LEU A 268 -10.29 7.12 -4.01
CA LEU A 268 -9.32 6.06 -4.34
C LEU A 268 -8.86 5.30 -3.09
N PHE A 269 -8.43 6.04 -2.06
CA PHE A 269 -7.86 5.47 -0.84
C PHE A 269 -8.94 4.77 -0.01
N PHE A 270 -10.12 5.38 0.10
CA PHE A 270 -11.26 4.80 0.80
C PHE A 270 -11.83 3.57 0.10
N ALA A 271 -11.88 3.55 -1.24
CA ALA A 271 -12.33 2.39 -2.00
C ALA A 271 -11.43 1.18 -1.76
N LEU A 272 -10.11 1.36 -1.89
CA LEU A 272 -9.15 0.27 -1.63
C LEU A 272 -9.23 -0.19 -0.18
N PHE A 273 -9.33 0.75 0.78
CA PHE A 273 -9.43 0.43 2.20
C PHE A 273 -10.68 -0.41 2.50
N ALA A 274 -11.84 0.02 2.01
CA ALA A 274 -13.11 -0.68 2.20
C ALA A 274 -13.08 -2.09 1.59
N VAL A 275 -12.60 -2.24 0.35
CA VAL A 275 -12.52 -3.54 -0.32
C VAL A 275 -11.53 -4.47 0.39
N CYS A 276 -10.38 -3.96 0.85
CA CYS A 276 -9.45 -4.75 1.66
C CYS A 276 -10.08 -5.21 2.99
N ILE A 277 -10.84 -4.35 3.68
CA ILE A 277 -11.57 -4.73 4.90
C ILE A 277 -12.60 -5.83 4.60
N ILE A 278 -13.47 -5.62 3.60
CA ILE A 278 -14.52 -6.59 3.24
C ILE A 278 -13.88 -7.95 2.90
N ARG A 279 -12.80 -7.95 2.11
CA ARG A 279 -12.03 -9.16 1.79
C ARG A 279 -11.43 -9.79 3.05
N GLY A 280 -10.86 -9.00 3.95
CA GLY A 280 -10.29 -9.48 5.22
C GLY A 280 -11.33 -10.17 6.08
N VAL A 281 -12.49 -9.55 6.27
CA VAL A 281 -13.64 -10.11 7.01
C VAL A 281 -14.11 -11.41 6.36
N TYR A 282 -14.25 -11.43 5.03
CA TYR A 282 -14.63 -12.64 4.29
C TYR A 282 -13.63 -13.79 4.48
N LEU A 283 -12.32 -13.51 4.41
CA LEU A 283 -11.27 -14.51 4.63
C LEU A 283 -11.27 -15.02 6.08
N TYR A 284 -11.47 -14.13 7.05
CA TYR A 284 -11.60 -14.51 8.46
C TYR A 284 -12.79 -15.43 8.68
N PHE A 285 -13.94 -15.10 8.10
CA PHE A 285 -15.16 -15.89 8.21
C PHE A 285 -15.02 -17.29 7.59
N ILE A 286 -14.39 -17.40 6.43
CA ILE A 286 -14.08 -18.70 5.80
C ILE A 286 -13.13 -19.51 6.68
N ALA A 287 -12.08 -18.87 7.21
CA ALA A 287 -11.12 -19.55 8.07
C ALA A 287 -11.84 -20.12 9.32
N TYR A 288 -12.67 -19.29 9.96
CA TYR A 288 -13.49 -19.68 11.11
C TYR A 288 -14.40 -20.87 10.81
N ARG A 289 -15.15 -20.82 9.70
CA ARG A 289 -16.05 -21.93 9.28
C ARG A 289 -15.31 -23.22 8.92
N SER A 290 -14.08 -23.10 8.42
CA SER A 290 -13.30 -24.27 8.01
C SER A 290 -12.68 -25.04 9.18
N GLY A 291 -12.95 -24.65 10.44
CA GLY A 291 -12.39 -25.29 11.65
C GLY A 291 -10.88 -25.14 11.81
N LYS A 292 -10.20 -24.48 10.86
CA LYS A 292 -8.74 -24.23 10.87
C LYS A 292 -8.32 -23.12 11.84
N THR A 293 -9.28 -22.62 12.61
CA THR A 293 -9.20 -21.46 13.50
C THR A 293 -9.58 -21.82 14.94
N ALA A 294 -9.50 -23.09 15.34
CA ALA A 294 -9.51 -23.46 16.76
C ALA A 294 -8.19 -23.11 17.49
N THR A 295 -7.28 -22.38 16.84
CA THR A 295 -6.02 -21.89 17.42
C THR A 295 -5.87 -20.38 17.19
N VAL A 296 -6.92 -19.59 17.42
CA VAL A 296 -6.87 -18.12 17.29
C VAL A 296 -7.03 -17.38 18.62
N MET A 297 -7.18 -18.09 19.75
CA MET A 297 -7.04 -17.47 21.08
C MET A 297 -6.25 -18.30 22.11
N GLN A 298 -5.72 -19.47 21.75
CA GLN A 298 -4.86 -20.27 22.63
C GLN A 298 -3.47 -20.46 22.01
N SER A 299 -2.62 -19.46 22.21
CA SER A 299 -1.18 -19.71 22.39
C SER A 299 -0.61 -18.64 23.32
N VAL A 300 -1.21 -18.52 24.49
CA VAL A 300 -0.44 -18.33 25.73
C VAL A 300 -0.43 -19.71 26.39
N PRO A 301 0.64 -20.51 26.24
CA PRO A 301 0.91 -21.52 27.24
C PRO A 301 1.24 -20.75 28.52
N LEU A 302 0.33 -20.78 29.50
CA LEU A 302 0.72 -20.52 30.89
C LEU A 302 1.69 -21.64 31.28
N ALA A 303 2.98 -21.41 31.08
CA ALA A 303 4.03 -22.20 31.69
C ALA A 303 4.21 -21.65 33.11
N GLY A 304 3.76 -22.40 34.11
CA GLY A 304 3.88 -21.95 35.50
C GLY A 304 3.26 -22.81 36.58
N GLU A 305 3.14 -24.13 36.42
CA GLU A 305 3.12 -25.02 37.58
C GLU A 305 4.32 -25.97 37.48
N MET A 306 5.41 -25.52 38.11
CA MET A 306 6.51 -26.40 38.52
C MET A 306 6.16 -26.94 39.91
N THR A 307 5.72 -28.21 39.95
CA THR A 307 6.20 -29.34 40.78
C THR A 307 6.27 -29.20 42.31
N PRO A 308 6.32 -30.30 43.09
CA PRO A 308 6.38 -31.72 42.72
C PRO A 308 5.08 -32.52 42.93
#